data_AF-A0A941ZSD8-F1
#
_entry.id   AF-A0A941ZSD8-F1
#
_cell.length_a   1.000
_cell.length_b   1.000
_cell.length_c   1.000
_cell.angle_alpha   90.00
_cell.angle_beta   90.00
_cell.angle_gamma   90.00
#
_symmetry.space_group_name_H-M   'P 1'
#
loop_
_entity.id
_entity.type
_entity.pdbx_description
1 polymer ?
#
loop_
_entity_poly.entity_id
_entity_poly.type
_entity_poly.pdbx_seq_one_letter_code
_entity_poly.pdbx_strand_id
1 'polypeptide(L)'
;VGYNRVFGYYIEISRANLHLVPSDYIRRQTLANGERYVTEKLKEYEDLVLGAEEKKVALEFEIFEGVRRRVALENQRIRETGKRVGEVDALAALAEAAELKGYTLPEVNEDPVIEIVDGRHPVIEEAVRDEDFVPNDIHLDDQEQQVLIITGPNMAGKSTVLRQAALTVLMAQMGSFVPASHATIGVVDRIFTRIGASDDLTKGQSTFMVEMNETANILRHATPRSLVILDEIGRGTSTYDGLSIAWAVAEALHDREGRGVRTLFATHYHELTELVATKPRVKNFNIAVKEWNDQIIFLRKLVPGGTSRSYGIQVARIAGLPHKVIGRAREILEDLERGEGNEVGTPRMAMDRSGGERKETAQLSLFGAQDQRLRKWIQNLDLSSMTPLEALIEINKMKEYLSRQSS
;
A
#
# COMPACT_ATOMS: atom_id res chain seq x y z
N VAL A 1 37.50 -57.12 -32.49
CA VAL A 1 38.10 -56.62 -31.23
C VAL A 1 37.09 -55.71 -30.57
N GLY A 2 36.79 -55.90 -29.29
CA GLY A 2 35.88 -55.06 -28.51
C GLY A 2 36.54 -54.56 -27.23
N TYR A 3 35.93 -53.58 -26.55
CA TYR A 3 36.39 -53.06 -25.27
C TYR A 3 35.30 -53.23 -24.21
N ASN A 4 35.69 -53.66 -23.01
CA ASN A 4 34.81 -53.77 -21.85
C ASN A 4 35.46 -53.04 -20.67
N ARG A 5 34.68 -52.19 -19.98
CA ARG A 5 35.13 -51.44 -18.79
C ARG A 5 35.71 -52.32 -17.66
N VAL A 6 35.34 -53.60 -17.58
CA VAL A 6 35.76 -54.50 -16.50
C VAL A 6 37.01 -55.33 -16.84
N PHE A 7 37.22 -55.67 -18.12
CA PHE A 7 38.27 -56.61 -18.53
C PHE A 7 39.13 -56.14 -19.70
N GLY A 8 38.95 -54.91 -20.16
CA GLY A 8 39.82 -54.32 -21.18
C GLY A 8 39.44 -54.65 -22.62
N TYR A 9 40.45 -54.63 -23.49
CA TYR A 9 40.30 -55.00 -24.89
C TYR A 9 40.27 -56.52 -25.03
N TYR A 10 39.39 -57.04 -25.89
CA TYR A 10 39.24 -58.47 -26.13
C TYR A 10 39.00 -58.81 -27.59
N ILE A 11 39.31 -60.05 -27.95
CA ILE A 11 38.98 -60.65 -29.24
C ILE A 11 37.84 -61.64 -29.00
N GLU A 12 36.67 -61.36 -29.54
CA GLU A 12 35.51 -62.25 -29.47
C GLU A 12 35.49 -63.17 -30.67
N ILE A 13 35.38 -64.47 -30.41
CA ILE A 13 35.39 -65.52 -31.43
C ILE A 13 34.09 -66.32 -31.30
N SER A 14 33.38 -66.49 -32.40
CA SER A 14 32.11 -67.22 -32.43
C SER A 14 32.32 -68.70 -32.12
N ARG A 15 31.30 -69.34 -31.55
CA ARG A 15 31.36 -70.75 -31.14
C ARG A 15 31.79 -71.71 -32.26
N ALA A 16 31.40 -71.43 -33.50
CA ALA A 16 31.74 -72.23 -34.67
C ALA A 16 33.25 -72.24 -34.98
N ASN A 17 33.97 -71.17 -34.63
CA ASN A 17 35.37 -70.95 -35.00
C ASN A 17 36.35 -71.21 -33.85
N LEU A 18 35.87 -71.74 -32.70
CA LEU A 18 36.72 -71.97 -31.52
C LEU A 18 37.86 -72.98 -31.76
N HIS A 19 37.68 -73.91 -32.69
CA HIS A 19 38.71 -74.88 -33.05
C HIS A 19 39.89 -74.26 -33.84
N LEU A 20 39.74 -73.03 -34.32
CA LEU A 20 40.77 -72.28 -35.06
C LEU A 20 41.51 -71.26 -34.19
N VAL A 21 41.23 -71.22 -32.88
CA VAL A 21 41.84 -70.26 -31.97
C VAL A 21 43.32 -70.61 -31.77
N PRO A 22 44.24 -69.68 -32.01
CA PRO A 22 45.68 -69.90 -31.80
C PRO A 22 46.00 -70.23 -30.33
N SER A 23 47.07 -70.98 -30.08
CA SER A 23 47.44 -71.41 -28.72
C SER A 23 47.95 -70.29 -27.81
N ASP A 24 48.36 -69.16 -28.39
CA ASP A 24 48.79 -67.94 -27.69
C ASP A 24 47.63 -67.04 -27.23
N TYR A 25 46.38 -67.43 -27.50
CA TYR A 25 45.18 -66.71 -27.06
C TYR A 25 44.73 -67.22 -25.68
N ILE A 26 44.75 -66.32 -24.70
CA ILE A 26 44.37 -66.62 -23.31
C ILE A 26 42.88 -66.32 -23.15
N ARG A 27 42.08 -67.36 -22.89
CA ARG A 27 40.63 -67.22 -22.68
C ARG A 27 40.33 -66.41 -21.42
N ARG A 28 39.46 -65.40 -21.52
CA ARG A 28 39.03 -64.54 -20.42
C ARG A 28 37.58 -64.69 -20.00
N GLN A 29 36.67 -64.90 -20.96
CA GLN A 29 35.23 -64.99 -20.66
C GLN A 29 34.53 -65.88 -21.68
N THR A 30 33.60 -66.72 -21.22
CA THR A 30 32.71 -67.51 -22.08
C THR A 30 31.35 -66.82 -22.15
N LEU A 31 30.81 -66.66 -23.37
CA LEU A 31 29.48 -66.12 -23.64
C LEU A 31 28.56 -67.21 -24.22
N ALA A 32 27.26 -66.94 -24.29
CA ALA A 32 26.30 -67.87 -24.87
C ALA A 32 26.64 -68.23 -26.34
N ASN A 33 27.13 -67.26 -27.11
CA ASN A 33 27.35 -67.37 -28.56
C ASN A 33 28.84 -67.40 -28.99
N GLY A 34 29.78 -67.40 -28.05
CA GLY A 34 31.21 -67.34 -28.35
C GLY A 34 32.09 -67.25 -27.11
N GLU A 35 33.39 -67.12 -27.31
CA GLU A 35 34.37 -66.91 -26.23
C GLU A 35 35.21 -65.65 -26.50
N ARG A 36 35.63 -64.98 -25.43
CA ARG A 36 36.50 -63.81 -25.46
C ARG A 36 37.90 -64.18 -25.01
N TYR A 37 38.87 -63.74 -25.80
CA TYR A 37 40.29 -64.01 -25.61
C TYR A 37 41.10 -62.72 -25.53
N VAL A 38 42.25 -62.80 -24.89
CA VAL A 38 43.28 -61.76 -24.85
C VAL A 38 44.61 -62.38 -25.26
N THR A 39 45.45 -61.61 -25.95
CA THR A 39 46.83 -62.01 -26.27
C THR A 39 47.80 -61.16 -25.45
N GLU A 40 49.03 -61.62 -25.26
CA GLU A 40 50.06 -60.81 -24.57
C GLU A 40 50.26 -59.45 -25.27
N LYS A 41 50.34 -59.44 -26.61
CA LYS A 41 50.44 -58.20 -27.40
C LYS A 41 49.24 -57.26 -27.23
N LEU A 42 48.03 -57.81 -27.13
CA LEU A 42 46.82 -56.99 -26.90
C LEU A 42 46.83 -56.38 -25.50
N LYS A 43 47.36 -57.11 -24.51
CA LYS A 43 47.50 -56.61 -23.14
C LYS A 43 48.57 -55.49 -23.06
N GLU A 44 49.71 -55.66 -23.71
CA GLU A 44 50.74 -54.61 -23.81
C GLU A 44 50.18 -53.33 -24.47
N TYR A 45 49.37 -53.49 -25.52
CA TYR A 45 48.72 -52.36 -26.18
C TYR A 45 47.66 -51.70 -25.29
N GLU A 46 46.89 -52.49 -24.54
CA GLU A 46 45.93 -51.97 -23.56
C GLU A 46 46.62 -51.15 -22.47
N ASP A 47 47.70 -51.65 -21.87
CA ASP A 47 48.47 -50.94 -20.85
C ASP A 47 49.04 -49.62 -21.41
N LEU A 48 49.51 -49.63 -22.66
CA LEU A 48 49.98 -48.44 -23.36
C LEU A 48 48.86 -47.41 -23.58
N VAL A 49 47.69 -47.86 -24.03
CA VAL A 49 46.53 -46.98 -24.30
C VAL A 49 45.96 -46.40 -23.01
N LEU A 50 45.79 -47.21 -21.95
CA LEU A 50 45.30 -46.75 -20.66
C LEU A 50 46.28 -45.76 -20.02
N GLY A 51 47.59 -46.06 -20.05
CA GLY A 51 48.61 -45.14 -19.54
C GLY A 51 48.70 -43.84 -20.34
N ALA A 52 48.45 -43.87 -21.66
CA ALA A 52 48.36 -42.65 -22.47
C ALA A 52 47.12 -41.83 -22.14
N GLU A 53 45.98 -42.48 -21.90
CA GLU A 53 44.72 -41.82 -21.52
C GLU A 53 44.83 -41.14 -20.15
N GLU A 54 45.42 -41.81 -19.16
CA GLU A 54 45.70 -41.21 -17.84
C GLU A 54 46.62 -39.99 -17.95
N LYS A 55 47.71 -40.08 -18.73
CA LYS A 55 48.62 -38.95 -18.98
C LYS A 55 47.91 -37.80 -19.69
N LYS A 56 47.03 -38.09 -20.64
CA LYS A 56 46.24 -37.08 -21.35
C LYS A 56 45.34 -36.32 -20.38
N VAL A 57 44.60 -37.03 -19.52
CA VAL A 57 43.72 -36.41 -18.51
C VAL A 57 44.52 -35.60 -17.49
N ALA A 58 45.66 -36.10 -17.03
CA ALA A 58 46.53 -35.38 -16.11
C ALA A 58 47.04 -34.06 -16.73
N LEU A 59 47.49 -34.10 -17.98
CA LEU A 59 47.96 -32.92 -18.71
C LEU A 59 46.82 -31.92 -18.95
N GLU A 60 45.62 -32.40 -19.30
CA GLU A 60 44.44 -31.57 -19.47
C GLU A 60 44.08 -30.84 -18.17
N PHE A 61 44.11 -31.53 -17.04
CA PHE A 61 43.86 -30.94 -15.73
C PHE A 61 44.91 -29.88 -15.36
N GLU A 62 46.19 -30.15 -15.65
CA GLU A 62 47.26 -29.18 -15.42
C GLU A 62 47.07 -27.89 -16.24
N ILE A 63 46.71 -28.04 -17.52
CA ILE A 63 46.39 -26.92 -18.41
C ILE A 63 45.18 -26.15 -17.88
N PHE A 64 44.12 -26.84 -17.47
CA PHE A 64 42.91 -26.23 -16.91
C PHE A 64 43.19 -25.43 -15.64
N GLU A 65 43.96 -25.98 -14.69
CA GLU A 65 44.41 -25.27 -13.50
C GLU A 65 45.29 -24.06 -13.85
N GLY A 66 46.14 -24.18 -14.88
CA GLY A 66 46.90 -23.07 -15.43
C GLY A 66 46.00 -21.93 -15.94
N VAL A 67 44.93 -22.25 -16.67
CA VAL A 67 43.93 -21.27 -17.13
C VAL A 67 43.21 -20.64 -15.95
N ARG A 68 42.74 -21.43 -14.98
CA ARG A 68 42.05 -20.92 -13.78
C ARG A 68 42.91 -19.93 -13.00
N ARG A 69 44.19 -20.26 -12.76
CA ARG A 69 45.13 -19.36 -12.08
C ARG A 69 45.31 -18.04 -12.83
N ARG A 70 45.48 -18.11 -14.16
CA ARG A 70 45.59 -16.91 -15.01
C ARG A 70 44.33 -16.04 -14.94
N VAL A 71 43.14 -16.63 -14.99
CA VAL A 71 41.87 -15.89 -14.87
C VAL A 71 41.71 -15.29 -13.47
N ALA A 72 42.11 -16.03 -12.42
CA ALA A 72 42.05 -15.54 -11.04
C ALA A 72 42.96 -14.32 -10.79
N LEU A 73 44.12 -14.24 -11.45
CA LEU A 73 44.97 -13.05 -11.40
C LEU A 73 44.30 -11.80 -12.01
N GLU A 74 43.38 -12.00 -12.94
CA GLU A 74 42.61 -10.93 -13.61
C GLU A 74 41.27 -10.63 -12.91
N ASN A 75 41.01 -11.21 -11.73
CA ASN A 75 39.74 -11.08 -11.01
C ASN A 75 39.32 -9.62 -10.82
N GLN A 76 40.26 -8.74 -10.44
CA GLN A 76 39.95 -7.32 -10.27
C GLN A 76 39.45 -6.69 -11.58
N ARG A 77 40.15 -6.91 -12.70
CA ARG A 77 39.76 -6.41 -14.01
C ARG A 77 38.39 -6.92 -14.45
N ILE A 78 38.10 -8.21 -14.19
CA ILE A 78 36.82 -8.83 -14.51
C ILE A 78 35.69 -8.22 -13.68
N ARG A 79 35.89 -8.04 -12.37
CA ARG A 79 34.89 -7.41 -11.49
C ARG A 79 34.62 -5.96 -11.84
N GLU A 80 35.67 -5.19 -12.14
CA GLU A 80 35.52 -3.80 -12.59
C GLU A 80 34.77 -3.71 -13.92
N THR A 81 35.08 -4.60 -14.86
CA THR A 81 34.35 -4.69 -16.14
C THR A 81 32.88 -5.04 -15.90
N GLY A 82 32.59 -6.03 -15.07
CA GLY A 82 31.22 -6.42 -14.72
C GLY A 82 30.43 -5.27 -14.08
N LYS A 83 31.05 -4.50 -13.19
CA LYS A 83 30.42 -3.32 -12.58
C LYS A 83 30.07 -2.26 -13.64
N ARG A 84 31.00 -1.94 -14.54
CA ARG A 84 30.77 -0.95 -15.62
C ARG A 84 29.70 -1.40 -16.61
N VAL A 85 29.71 -2.68 -17.00
CA VAL A 85 28.66 -3.24 -17.86
C VAL A 85 27.30 -3.17 -17.15
N GLY A 86 27.24 -3.48 -15.86
CA GLY A 86 26.01 -3.36 -15.07
C GLY A 86 25.51 -1.92 -14.93
N GLU A 87 26.41 -0.93 -14.78
CA GLU A 87 26.04 0.48 -14.77
C GLU A 87 25.45 0.93 -16.13
N VAL A 88 26.06 0.51 -17.25
CA VAL A 88 25.54 0.81 -18.59
C VAL A 88 24.19 0.13 -18.84
N ASP A 89 24.03 -1.13 -18.45
CA ASP A 89 22.79 -1.89 -18.59
C ASP A 89 21.64 -1.24 -17.81
N ALA A 90 21.89 -0.86 -16.56
CA ALA A 90 20.90 -0.18 -15.72
C ALA A 90 20.49 1.18 -16.31
N LEU A 91 21.45 2.01 -16.74
CA LEU A 91 21.16 3.32 -17.33
C LEU A 91 20.42 3.19 -18.68
N ALA A 92 20.80 2.22 -19.51
CA ALA A 92 20.13 1.94 -20.77
C ALA A 92 18.68 1.49 -20.55
N ALA A 93 18.43 0.60 -19.58
CA ALA A 93 17.09 0.15 -19.23
C ALA A 93 16.20 1.29 -18.72
N LEU A 94 16.74 2.23 -17.92
CA LEU A 94 16.00 3.42 -17.49
C LEU A 94 15.66 4.35 -18.65
N ALA A 95 16.59 4.55 -19.58
CA ALA A 95 16.37 5.37 -20.78
C ALA A 95 15.33 4.73 -21.73
N GLU A 96 15.40 3.42 -21.94
CA GLU A 96 14.42 2.67 -22.73
C GLU A 96 13.02 2.76 -22.11
N ALA A 97 12.90 2.55 -20.79
CA ALA A 97 11.64 2.72 -20.09
C ALA A 97 11.10 4.15 -20.22
N ALA A 98 11.96 5.16 -20.14
CA ALA A 98 11.55 6.55 -20.28
C ALA A 98 10.97 6.85 -21.66
N GLU A 99 11.64 6.39 -22.72
CA GLU A 99 11.21 6.58 -24.10
C GLU A 99 9.90 5.83 -24.39
N LEU A 100 9.82 4.55 -24.01
CA LEU A 100 8.64 3.72 -24.29
C LEU A 100 7.39 4.16 -23.53
N LYS A 101 7.57 4.75 -22.34
CA LYS A 101 6.46 5.12 -21.43
C LYS A 101 6.18 6.63 -21.37
N GLY A 102 6.93 7.43 -22.12
CA GLY A 102 6.84 8.88 -22.12
C GLY A 102 7.07 9.45 -20.73
N TYR A 103 8.14 9.02 -20.06
CA TYR A 103 8.56 9.60 -18.78
C TYR A 103 9.41 10.84 -19.00
N THR A 104 9.35 11.77 -18.05
CA THR A 104 10.02 13.07 -18.16
C THR A 104 11.20 13.14 -17.19
N LEU A 105 12.25 13.86 -17.56
CA LEU A 105 13.39 14.13 -16.68
C LEU A 105 12.92 15.03 -15.54
N PRO A 106 12.98 14.59 -14.26
CA PRO A 106 12.61 15.45 -13.14
C PRO A 106 13.71 16.49 -12.86
N GLU A 107 13.31 17.65 -12.35
CA GLU A 107 14.24 18.56 -11.67
C GLU A 107 14.43 18.08 -10.23
N VAL A 108 15.67 17.80 -9.81
CA VAL A 108 15.98 17.39 -8.43
C VAL A 108 16.82 18.47 -7.78
N ASN A 109 16.36 18.99 -6.63
CA ASN A 109 17.00 20.11 -5.94
C ASN A 109 16.96 19.93 -4.41
N GLU A 110 17.57 20.88 -3.68
CA GLU A 110 17.60 20.86 -2.22
C GLU A 110 16.43 21.62 -1.59
N ASP A 111 15.46 22.10 -2.37
CA ASP A 111 14.32 22.84 -1.85
C ASP A 111 13.32 21.91 -1.14
N PRO A 112 12.39 22.43 -0.33
CA PRO A 112 11.38 21.61 0.33
C PRO A 112 10.18 21.30 -0.58
N VAL A 113 10.25 21.60 -1.87
CA VAL A 113 9.11 21.45 -2.80
C VAL A 113 9.03 20.03 -3.36
N ILE A 114 7.84 19.48 -3.49
CA ILE A 114 7.53 18.32 -4.32
C ILE A 114 6.37 18.73 -5.21
N GLU A 115 6.64 18.90 -6.49
CA GLU A 115 5.65 19.22 -7.52
C GLU A 115 5.64 18.09 -8.54
N ILE A 116 4.47 17.55 -8.82
CA ILE A 116 4.24 16.49 -9.80
C ILE A 116 3.02 16.91 -10.60
N VAL A 117 3.20 17.19 -11.89
CA VAL A 117 2.13 17.58 -12.82
C VAL A 117 1.79 16.40 -13.72
N ASP A 118 0.50 16.11 -13.85
CA ASP A 118 -0.04 14.94 -14.55
C ASP A 118 0.69 13.64 -14.20
N GLY A 119 0.95 13.42 -12.91
CA GLY A 119 1.61 12.21 -12.44
C GLY A 119 0.77 10.96 -12.71
N ARG A 120 1.43 9.85 -13.02
CA ARG A 120 0.85 8.53 -13.28
C ARG A 120 1.52 7.47 -12.41
N HIS A 121 0.78 6.42 -12.07
CA HIS A 121 1.34 5.33 -11.26
C HIS A 121 2.06 4.32 -12.18
N PRO A 122 3.39 4.15 -12.08
CA PRO A 122 4.22 3.49 -13.11
C PRO A 122 3.90 2.00 -13.32
N VAL A 123 3.27 1.35 -12.34
CA VAL A 123 2.82 -0.06 -12.44
C VAL A 123 1.35 -0.19 -12.84
N ILE A 124 0.49 0.74 -12.42
CA ILE A 124 -0.96 0.61 -12.64
C ILE A 124 -1.30 1.09 -14.04
N GLU A 125 -0.62 2.11 -14.57
CA GLU A 125 -0.81 2.56 -15.95
C GLU A 125 -0.56 1.44 -16.97
N GLU A 126 0.35 0.51 -16.68
CA GLU A 126 0.64 -0.66 -17.52
C GLU A 126 -0.37 -1.81 -17.38
N ALA A 127 -0.95 -1.95 -16.19
CA ALA A 127 -1.89 -3.02 -15.89
C ALA A 127 -3.27 -2.75 -16.51
N VAL A 128 -3.66 -1.48 -16.61
CA VAL A 128 -4.95 -1.05 -17.14
C VAL A 128 -4.83 -0.84 -18.65
N ARG A 129 -4.96 -1.93 -19.42
CA ARG A 129 -4.81 -1.91 -20.89
C ARG A 129 -6.02 -1.35 -21.65
N ASP A 130 -7.21 -1.37 -21.03
CA ASP A 130 -8.49 -1.07 -21.68
C ASP A 130 -9.13 0.27 -21.22
N GLU A 131 -8.51 0.97 -20.26
CA GLU A 131 -8.96 2.30 -19.80
C GLU A 131 -7.76 3.25 -19.68
N ASP A 132 -7.91 4.51 -20.11
CA ASP A 132 -6.88 5.52 -19.91
C ASP A 132 -6.68 5.78 -18.40
N PHE A 133 -5.42 5.72 -17.95
CA PHE A 133 -5.06 6.12 -16.58
C PHE A 133 -5.27 7.63 -16.41
N VAL A 134 -5.98 8.05 -15.36
CA VAL A 134 -6.24 9.47 -15.08
C VAL A 134 -5.07 10.09 -14.31
N PRO A 135 -4.34 11.06 -14.88
CA PRO A 135 -3.18 11.65 -14.23
C PRO A 135 -3.58 12.66 -13.16
N ASN A 136 -2.74 12.80 -12.13
CA ASN A 136 -3.01 13.61 -10.94
C ASN A 136 -1.87 14.55 -10.59
N ASP A 137 -2.25 15.77 -10.21
CA ASP A 137 -1.32 16.81 -9.80
C ASP A 137 -1.11 16.75 -8.28
N ILE A 138 0.13 16.87 -7.83
CA ILE A 138 0.50 16.89 -6.43
C ILE A 138 1.50 18.00 -6.21
N HIS A 139 1.20 18.88 -5.27
CA HIS A 139 2.10 19.94 -4.82
C HIS A 139 2.27 19.84 -3.31
N LEU A 140 3.50 19.90 -2.82
CA LEU A 140 3.85 19.92 -1.40
C LEU A 140 5.00 20.88 -1.18
N ASP A 141 4.91 21.74 -0.17
CA ASP A 141 5.97 22.63 0.27
C ASP A 141 5.93 22.84 1.80
N ASP A 142 6.79 23.70 2.33
CA ASP A 142 6.82 24.04 3.75
C ASP A 142 6.19 25.41 4.09
N GLN A 143 5.57 26.08 3.11
CA GLN A 143 5.04 27.45 3.24
C GLN A 143 3.51 27.52 3.14
N GLU A 144 2.93 26.94 2.10
CA GLU A 144 1.53 27.07 1.73
C GLU A 144 0.77 25.75 1.80
N GLN A 145 1.36 24.65 1.33
CA GLN A 145 0.67 23.38 1.19
C GLN A 145 1.58 22.23 1.63
N GLN A 146 1.57 21.94 2.93
CA GLN A 146 2.42 20.94 3.55
C GLN A 146 1.72 19.61 3.81
N VAL A 147 0.45 19.68 4.22
CA VAL A 147 -0.34 18.50 4.58
C VAL A 147 -1.58 18.49 3.70
N LEU A 148 -1.72 17.48 2.85
CA LEU A 148 -2.92 17.28 2.06
C LEU A 148 -3.81 16.28 2.77
N ILE A 149 -4.97 16.73 3.23
CA ILE A 149 -6.03 15.85 3.71
C ILE A 149 -6.84 15.41 2.49
N ILE A 150 -6.71 14.14 2.10
CA ILE A 150 -7.36 13.56 0.94
C ILE A 150 -8.56 12.75 1.39
N THR A 151 -9.75 13.23 1.03
CA THR A 151 -11.02 12.59 1.34
C THR A 151 -11.63 11.91 0.10
N GLY A 152 -12.54 10.98 0.33
CA GLY A 152 -13.29 10.32 -0.73
C GLY A 152 -13.49 8.83 -0.49
N PRO A 153 -14.30 8.16 -1.31
CA PRO A 153 -14.61 6.74 -1.12
C PRO A 153 -13.40 5.82 -1.36
N ASN A 154 -13.40 4.63 -0.76
CA ASN A 154 -12.24 3.71 -0.75
C ASN A 154 -11.85 3.20 -2.13
N MET A 155 -12.79 3.13 -3.07
CA MET A 155 -12.54 2.71 -4.46
C MET A 155 -12.22 3.88 -5.41
N ALA A 156 -12.09 5.10 -4.89
CA ALA A 156 -11.89 6.29 -5.73
C ALA A 156 -10.44 6.42 -6.25
N GLY A 157 -9.48 5.70 -5.69
CA GLY A 157 -8.07 5.78 -6.08
C GLY A 157 -7.19 6.62 -5.16
N LYS A 158 -7.63 6.92 -3.92
CA LYS A 158 -6.82 7.63 -2.91
C LYS A 158 -5.44 6.99 -2.72
N SER A 159 -5.40 5.69 -2.40
CA SER A 159 -4.15 4.94 -2.19
C SER A 159 -3.28 4.89 -3.44
N THR A 160 -3.86 4.93 -4.64
CA THR A 160 -3.11 5.00 -5.91
C THR A 160 -2.37 6.32 -6.03
N VAL A 161 -3.04 7.44 -5.78
CA VAL A 161 -2.42 8.78 -5.80
C VAL A 161 -1.31 8.88 -4.76
N LEU A 162 -1.54 8.37 -3.55
CA LEU A 162 -0.54 8.34 -2.48
C LEU A 162 0.72 7.56 -2.88
N ARG A 163 0.55 6.32 -3.38
CA ARG A 163 1.67 5.47 -3.80
C ARG A 163 2.41 6.04 -5.00
N GLN A 164 1.67 6.62 -5.94
CA GLN A 164 2.22 7.30 -7.10
C GLN A 164 3.20 8.41 -6.69
N ALA A 165 2.84 9.26 -5.72
CA ALA A 165 3.72 10.31 -5.23
C ALA A 165 5.03 9.73 -4.67
N ALA A 166 4.91 8.69 -3.84
CA ALA A 166 6.05 7.99 -3.24
C ALA A 166 7.01 7.43 -4.30
N LEU A 167 6.44 6.74 -5.30
CA LEU A 167 7.20 6.10 -6.37
C LEU A 167 7.87 7.15 -7.27
N THR A 168 7.21 8.26 -7.55
CA THR A 168 7.76 9.38 -8.34
C THR A 168 9.00 9.95 -7.66
N VAL A 169 8.93 10.22 -6.35
CA VAL A 169 10.08 10.71 -5.56
C VAL A 169 11.21 9.69 -5.53
N LEU A 170 10.89 8.41 -5.31
CA LEU A 170 11.87 7.33 -5.28
C LEU A 170 12.61 7.20 -6.63
N MET A 171 11.86 7.22 -7.74
CA MET A 171 12.41 7.13 -9.09
C MET A 171 13.30 8.33 -9.42
N ALA A 172 12.88 9.55 -9.05
CA ALA A 172 13.69 10.75 -9.25
C ALA A 172 15.03 10.67 -8.48
N GLN A 173 15.00 10.31 -7.19
CA GLN A 173 16.22 10.19 -6.37
C GLN A 173 17.09 8.98 -6.74
N MET A 174 16.54 7.97 -7.42
CA MET A 174 17.30 6.87 -8.02
C MET A 174 18.07 7.32 -9.27
N GLY A 175 17.71 8.47 -9.87
CA GLY A 175 18.28 8.98 -11.11
C GLY A 175 17.54 8.54 -12.37
N SER A 176 16.26 8.14 -12.24
CA SER A 176 15.39 7.79 -13.37
C SER A 176 14.55 8.99 -13.82
N PHE A 177 14.08 8.93 -15.06
CA PHE A 177 12.93 9.70 -15.53
C PHE A 177 11.67 9.24 -14.77
N VAL A 178 10.66 10.10 -14.69
CA VAL A 178 9.45 9.87 -13.89
C VAL A 178 8.14 9.92 -14.71
N PRO A 179 7.10 9.19 -14.29
CA PRO A 179 5.80 9.11 -14.98
C PRO A 179 4.95 10.38 -14.75
N ALA A 180 5.38 11.52 -15.27
CA ALA A 180 4.72 12.82 -15.12
C ALA A 180 4.94 13.69 -16.37
N SER A 181 4.10 14.70 -16.61
CA SER A 181 4.37 15.69 -17.66
C SER A 181 5.45 16.68 -17.21
N HIS A 182 5.52 16.97 -15.92
CA HIS A 182 6.57 17.75 -15.28
C HIS A 182 6.71 17.32 -13.82
N ALA A 183 7.94 17.36 -13.28
CA ALA A 183 8.19 17.07 -11.87
C ALA A 183 9.39 17.85 -11.33
N THR A 184 9.21 18.47 -10.16
CA THR A 184 10.25 19.12 -9.36
C THR A 184 10.29 18.46 -7.99
N ILE A 185 11.39 17.77 -7.68
CA ILE A 185 11.54 16.93 -6.50
C ILE A 185 12.67 17.46 -5.63
N GLY A 186 12.30 18.18 -4.59
CA GLY A 186 13.16 18.55 -3.48
C GLY A 186 13.52 17.32 -2.66
N VAL A 187 14.82 17.03 -2.54
CA VAL A 187 15.34 15.79 -1.95
C VAL A 187 14.68 15.48 -0.60
N VAL A 188 14.28 14.21 -0.46
CA VAL A 188 13.69 13.60 0.71
C VAL A 188 14.71 12.68 1.38
N ASP A 189 14.84 12.80 2.70
CA ASP A 189 15.75 11.95 3.48
C ASP A 189 15.15 10.54 3.72
N ARG A 190 13.84 10.47 3.95
CA ARG A 190 13.07 9.24 4.18
C ARG A 190 11.63 9.36 3.69
N ILE A 191 11.15 8.29 3.06
CA ILE A 191 9.73 8.11 2.74
C ILE A 191 9.14 7.19 3.80
N PHE A 192 8.17 7.70 4.54
CA PHE A 192 7.41 6.95 5.53
C PHE A 192 6.03 6.61 4.97
N THR A 193 5.63 5.34 5.09
CA THR A 193 4.33 4.89 4.62
C THR A 193 3.60 4.14 5.72
N ARG A 194 2.38 4.57 6.01
CA ARG A 194 1.35 3.76 6.66
C ARG A 194 0.24 3.54 5.66
N ILE A 195 0.38 2.51 4.85
CA ILE A 195 -0.63 2.09 3.88
C ILE A 195 -1.03 0.69 4.27
N GLY A 196 -2.32 0.48 4.58
CA GLY A 196 -2.82 -0.76 5.18
C GLY A 196 -2.20 -2.02 4.58
N ALA A 197 -1.58 -2.83 5.44
CA ALA A 197 -1.11 -4.16 5.06
C ALA A 197 -2.32 -5.09 4.91
N SER A 198 -2.31 -5.93 3.88
CA SER A 198 -3.10 -7.16 3.88
C SER A 198 -2.71 -7.97 5.12
N ASP A 199 -3.70 -8.32 5.94
CA ASP A 199 -3.56 -8.91 7.26
C ASP A 199 -2.39 -9.90 7.40
N ASP A 200 -1.37 -9.52 8.14
CA ASP A 200 -0.33 -10.45 8.57
C ASP A 200 -0.74 -11.05 9.91
N LEU A 201 -1.68 -12.02 9.85
CA LEU A 201 -2.21 -12.74 11.02
C LEU A 201 -1.15 -13.56 11.78
N THR A 202 0.09 -13.59 11.30
CA THR A 202 1.13 -14.51 11.77
C THR A 202 1.83 -14.09 13.07
N LYS A 203 1.67 -12.83 13.54
CA LYS A 203 2.41 -12.30 14.71
C LYS A 203 1.63 -12.16 16.01
N GLY A 204 0.34 -12.51 16.06
CA GLY A 204 -0.47 -12.42 17.29
C GLY A 204 -0.64 -11.02 17.88
N GLN A 205 -0.31 -9.96 17.11
CA GLN A 205 -0.54 -8.58 17.48
C GLN A 205 -1.85 -8.09 16.85
N SER A 206 -2.63 -7.29 17.58
CA SER A 206 -3.80 -6.61 17.03
C SER A 206 -3.39 -5.72 15.85
N THR A 207 -4.17 -5.75 14.75
CA THR A 207 -3.95 -4.90 13.57
C THR A 207 -3.85 -3.43 13.93
N PHE A 208 -4.66 -2.99 14.90
CA PHE A 208 -4.59 -1.63 15.44
C PHE A 208 -3.28 -1.34 16.19
N MET A 209 -2.75 -2.31 16.94
CA MET A 209 -1.47 -2.13 17.64
C MET A 209 -0.30 -2.01 16.66
N VAL A 210 -0.31 -2.79 15.57
CA VAL A 210 0.69 -2.68 14.49
C VAL A 210 0.62 -1.29 13.86
N GLU A 211 -0.58 -0.81 13.54
CA GLU A 211 -0.81 0.53 13.01
C GLU A 211 -0.30 1.64 13.94
N MET A 212 -0.55 1.53 15.25
CA MET A 212 -0.06 2.50 16.23
C MET A 212 1.47 2.47 16.36
N ASN A 213 2.09 1.29 16.29
CA ASN A 213 3.55 1.17 16.29
C ASN A 213 4.18 1.76 15.03
N GLU A 214 3.59 1.53 13.86
CA GLU A 214 4.02 2.15 12.61
C GLU A 214 3.90 3.67 12.69
N THR A 215 2.75 4.18 13.15
CA THR A 215 2.52 5.63 13.34
C THR A 215 3.51 6.24 14.33
N ALA A 216 3.78 5.56 15.45
CA ALA A 216 4.78 6.00 16.43
C ALA A 216 6.19 6.02 15.84
N ASN A 217 6.55 5.04 14.99
CA ASN A 217 7.83 5.01 14.30
C ASN A 217 7.99 6.20 13.34
N ILE A 218 6.94 6.53 12.60
CA ILE A 218 6.91 7.72 11.73
C ILE A 218 7.14 8.99 12.57
N LEU A 219 6.35 9.20 13.61
CA LEU A 219 6.46 10.39 14.46
C LEU A 219 7.81 10.52 15.17
N ARG A 220 8.48 9.41 15.49
CA ARG A 220 9.80 9.45 16.14
C ARG A 220 10.92 9.85 15.16
N HIS A 221 10.85 9.39 13.91
CA HIS A 221 11.98 9.46 12.99
C HIS A 221 11.79 10.39 11.78
N ALA A 222 10.57 10.90 11.56
CA ALA A 222 10.30 11.90 10.55
C ALA A 222 11.03 13.22 10.88
N THR A 223 11.66 13.78 9.85
CA THR A 223 12.30 15.09 9.87
C THR A 223 11.52 16.05 8.96
N PRO A 224 11.77 17.37 8.99
CA PRO A 224 11.16 18.29 8.03
C PRO A 224 11.49 18.00 6.56
N ARG A 225 12.55 17.20 6.29
CA ARG A 225 12.92 16.76 4.94
C ARG A 225 12.21 15.47 4.52
N SER A 226 11.51 14.80 5.42
CA SER A 226 10.84 13.54 5.11
C SER A 226 9.57 13.75 4.27
N LEU A 227 9.14 12.70 3.58
CA LEU A 227 7.82 12.57 2.99
C LEU A 227 7.03 11.52 3.78
N VAL A 228 5.85 11.88 4.25
CA VAL A 228 4.99 11.00 5.04
C VAL A 228 3.70 10.72 4.28
N ILE A 229 3.34 9.44 4.18
CA ILE A 229 2.12 8.98 3.53
C ILE A 229 1.32 8.17 4.52
N LEU A 230 0.12 8.65 4.84
CA LEU A 230 -0.80 8.02 5.78
C LEU A 230 -2.11 7.68 5.05
N ASP A 231 -2.55 6.44 5.17
CA ASP A 231 -3.78 5.94 4.55
C ASP A 231 -4.66 5.28 5.62
N GLU A 232 -5.81 5.91 5.92
CA GLU A 232 -6.85 5.41 6.80
C GLU A 232 -6.42 5.07 8.24
N ILE A 233 -5.57 5.90 8.86
CA ILE A 233 -5.23 5.78 10.29
C ILE A 233 -6.46 5.98 11.18
N GLY A 234 -6.55 5.20 12.25
CA GLY A 234 -7.60 5.24 13.27
C GLY A 234 -8.75 4.26 13.02
N ARG A 235 -8.75 3.53 11.89
CA ARG A 235 -9.90 2.71 11.48
C ARG A 235 -10.15 1.48 12.37
N GLY A 236 -9.11 0.98 13.04
CA GLY A 236 -9.17 -0.23 13.87
C GLY A 236 -9.74 -0.05 15.29
N THR A 237 -10.24 1.14 15.63
CA THR A 237 -10.74 1.48 16.98
C THR A 237 -12.10 2.20 16.92
N SER A 238 -12.60 2.69 18.07
CA SER A 238 -13.82 3.50 18.12
C SER A 238 -13.70 4.74 17.24
N THR A 239 -14.80 5.18 16.62
CA THR A 239 -14.78 6.30 15.65
C THR A 239 -14.17 7.56 16.25
N TYR A 240 -14.54 7.91 17.49
CA TYR A 240 -14.03 9.10 18.17
C TYR A 240 -12.56 8.97 18.59
N ASP A 241 -12.12 7.79 19.05
CA ASP A 241 -10.70 7.58 19.37
C ASP A 241 -9.86 7.63 18.10
N GLY A 242 -10.32 6.99 17.02
CA GLY A 242 -9.64 6.96 15.74
C GLY A 242 -9.50 8.35 15.12
N LEU A 243 -10.58 9.13 15.11
CA LEU A 243 -10.56 10.54 14.69
C LEU A 243 -9.59 11.36 15.55
N SER A 244 -9.68 11.24 16.88
CA SER A 244 -8.83 12.01 17.80
C SER A 244 -7.34 11.71 17.59
N ILE A 245 -6.98 10.45 17.36
CA ILE A 245 -5.61 10.04 17.06
C ILE A 245 -5.18 10.59 15.70
N ALA A 246 -5.99 10.41 14.65
CA ALA A 246 -5.68 10.90 13.31
C ALA A 246 -5.47 12.43 13.30
N TRP A 247 -6.31 13.15 14.04
CA TRP A 247 -6.20 14.59 14.21
C TRP A 247 -4.89 14.99 14.88
N ALA A 248 -4.59 14.40 16.05
CA ALA A 248 -3.37 14.69 16.79
C ALA A 248 -2.10 14.33 15.99
N VAL A 249 -2.14 13.26 15.19
CA VAL A 249 -1.03 12.87 14.30
C VAL A 249 -0.83 13.92 13.20
N ALA A 250 -1.90 14.38 12.55
CA ALA A 250 -1.82 15.41 11.52
C ALA A 250 -1.25 16.72 12.08
N GLU A 251 -1.68 17.14 13.27
CA GLU A 251 -1.14 18.31 13.96
C GLU A 251 0.34 18.14 14.30
N ALA A 252 0.74 16.99 14.85
CA ALA A 252 2.12 16.71 15.22
C ALA A 252 3.07 16.73 14.01
N LEU A 253 2.62 16.27 12.85
CA LEU A 253 3.40 16.33 11.61
C LEU A 253 3.48 17.76 11.06
N HIS A 254 2.39 18.51 11.11
CA HIS A 254 2.35 19.91 10.67
C HIS A 254 3.25 20.81 11.53
N ASP A 255 3.26 20.60 12.85
CA ASP A 255 3.97 21.48 13.80
C ASP A 255 5.44 21.06 14.02
N ARG A 256 5.88 19.95 13.42
CA ARG A 256 7.19 19.35 13.65
C ARG A 256 8.33 20.36 13.46
N GLU A 257 9.07 20.63 14.53
CA GLU A 257 10.25 21.54 14.51
C GLU A 257 9.92 22.94 13.93
N GLY A 258 8.67 23.37 13.99
CA GLY A 258 8.20 24.66 13.46
C GLY A 258 8.15 24.76 11.93
N ARG A 259 8.76 23.81 11.21
CA ARG A 259 8.72 23.71 9.74
C ARG A 259 7.60 22.79 9.27
N GLY A 260 7.38 21.69 9.97
CA GLY A 260 6.46 20.61 9.63
C GLY A 260 7.06 19.62 8.62
N VAL A 261 6.29 18.57 8.31
CA VAL A 261 6.71 17.48 7.40
C VAL A 261 5.75 17.39 6.21
N ARG A 262 6.30 17.28 5.00
CA ARG A 262 5.52 17.05 3.77
C ARG A 262 4.69 15.77 3.91
N THR A 263 3.36 15.90 3.93
CA THR A 263 2.46 14.81 4.29
C THR A 263 1.29 14.70 3.33
N LEU A 264 1.04 13.48 2.85
CA LEU A 264 -0.19 13.10 2.18
C LEU A 264 -1.00 12.20 3.12
N PHE A 265 -2.19 12.64 3.50
CA PHE A 265 -3.03 11.95 4.48
C PHE A 265 -4.39 11.62 3.86
N ALA A 266 -4.57 10.38 3.41
CA ALA A 266 -5.88 9.88 3.02
C ALA A 266 -6.68 9.43 4.24
N THR A 267 -7.93 9.91 4.35
CA THR A 267 -8.80 9.62 5.49
C THR A 267 -10.24 9.37 5.05
N HIS A 268 -10.97 8.66 5.90
CA HIS A 268 -12.43 8.52 5.83
C HIS A 268 -13.16 9.42 6.82
N TYR A 269 -12.43 10.08 7.72
CA TYR A 269 -12.98 11.07 8.65
C TYR A 269 -13.14 12.41 7.97
N HIS A 270 -14.39 12.83 7.76
CA HIS A 270 -14.71 14.11 7.12
C HIS A 270 -14.45 15.29 8.06
N GLU A 271 -14.54 15.06 9.37
CA GLU A 271 -14.25 16.02 10.44
C GLU A 271 -12.82 16.53 10.34
N LEU A 272 -11.87 15.69 9.91
CA LEU A 272 -10.46 16.09 9.74
C LEU A 272 -10.27 17.21 8.70
N THR A 273 -11.26 17.43 7.82
CA THR A 273 -11.23 18.56 6.88
C THR A 273 -11.32 19.92 7.59
N GLU A 274 -11.80 19.98 8.82
CA GLU A 274 -11.84 21.21 9.62
C GLU A 274 -10.46 21.67 10.10
N LEU A 275 -9.43 20.81 10.02
CA LEU A 275 -8.06 21.13 10.42
C LEU A 275 -7.49 22.32 9.65
N VAL A 276 -7.96 22.57 8.43
CA VAL A 276 -7.57 23.75 7.62
C VAL A 276 -7.93 25.08 8.29
N ALA A 277 -8.90 25.09 9.21
CA ALA A 277 -9.30 26.30 9.93
C ALA A 277 -8.26 26.72 10.99
N THR A 278 -7.51 25.76 11.55
CA THR A 278 -6.52 26.01 12.61
C THR A 278 -5.09 25.92 12.09
N LYS A 279 -4.85 25.20 10.99
CA LYS A 279 -3.52 24.95 10.42
C LYS A 279 -3.45 25.45 8.96
N PRO A 280 -2.81 26.60 8.69
CA PRO A 280 -2.89 27.26 7.38
C PRO A 280 -2.20 26.48 6.23
N ARG A 281 -1.20 25.65 6.55
CA ARG A 281 -0.49 24.79 5.58
C ARG A 281 -1.17 23.45 5.32
N VAL A 282 -2.31 23.20 5.96
CA VAL A 282 -3.15 22.05 5.67
C VAL A 282 -4.11 22.44 4.55
N LYS A 283 -4.23 21.59 3.52
CA LYS A 283 -5.16 21.79 2.41
C LYS A 283 -6.01 20.54 2.22
N ASN A 284 -7.30 20.77 1.97
CA ASN A 284 -8.24 19.68 1.70
C ASN A 284 -8.27 19.39 0.21
N PHE A 285 -8.23 18.10 -0.10
CA PHE A 285 -8.46 17.58 -1.43
C PHE A 285 -9.46 16.43 -1.35
N ASN A 286 -10.13 16.17 -2.45
CA ASN A 286 -10.95 14.98 -2.62
C ASN A 286 -10.74 14.37 -3.99
N ILE A 287 -11.09 13.09 -4.11
CA ILE A 287 -11.22 12.48 -5.43
C ILE A 287 -12.59 12.82 -6.00
N ALA A 288 -12.60 13.43 -7.18
CA ALA A 288 -13.81 13.86 -7.85
C ALA A 288 -14.75 12.69 -8.16
N VAL A 289 -16.03 12.89 -7.83
CA VAL A 289 -17.11 11.93 -8.03
C VAL A 289 -18.21 12.62 -8.83
N LYS A 290 -18.71 11.96 -9.88
CA LYS A 290 -19.83 12.46 -10.69
C LYS A 290 -21.03 11.56 -10.52
N GLU A 291 -22.17 12.15 -10.18
CA GLU A 291 -23.46 11.45 -10.16
C GLU A 291 -24.15 11.62 -11.52
N TRP A 292 -24.61 10.53 -12.12
CA TRP A 292 -25.34 10.52 -13.38
C TRP A 292 -26.38 9.41 -13.38
N ASN A 293 -27.65 9.73 -13.63
CA ASN A 293 -28.76 8.76 -13.69
C ASN A 293 -28.77 7.75 -12.51
N ASP A 294 -28.69 8.24 -11.26
CA ASP A 294 -28.64 7.40 -10.05
C ASP A 294 -27.39 6.48 -9.91
N GLN A 295 -26.40 6.65 -10.80
CA GLN A 295 -25.10 5.97 -10.76
C GLN A 295 -23.99 6.93 -10.36
N ILE A 296 -22.96 6.39 -9.71
CA ILE A 296 -21.75 7.11 -9.34
C ILE A 296 -20.62 6.70 -10.26
N ILE A 297 -19.96 7.70 -10.84
CA ILE A 297 -18.75 7.54 -11.65
C ILE A 297 -17.59 8.17 -10.87
N PHE A 298 -16.59 7.34 -10.54
CA PHE A 298 -15.35 7.81 -9.94
C PHE A 298 -14.45 8.35 -11.04
N LEU A 299 -14.20 9.67 -11.02
CA LEU A 299 -13.36 10.30 -12.05
C LEU A 299 -11.87 10.05 -11.82
N ARG A 300 -11.48 9.53 -10.64
CA ARG A 300 -10.09 9.25 -10.24
C ARG A 300 -9.16 10.48 -10.33
N LYS A 301 -9.71 11.70 -10.42
CA LYS A 301 -8.99 12.98 -10.43
C LYS A 301 -9.04 13.61 -9.05
N LEU A 302 -7.88 13.98 -8.52
CA LEU A 302 -7.69 14.73 -7.29
C LEU A 302 -8.05 16.20 -7.56
N VAL A 303 -8.95 16.76 -6.75
CA VAL A 303 -9.41 18.14 -6.87
C VAL A 303 -9.40 18.83 -5.50
N PRO A 304 -9.13 20.15 -5.45
CA PRO A 304 -9.19 20.91 -4.20
C PRO A 304 -10.59 20.88 -3.56
N GLY A 305 -10.61 20.92 -2.22
CA GLY A 305 -11.81 20.96 -1.39
C GLY A 305 -12.04 19.69 -0.58
N GLY A 306 -12.76 19.81 0.54
CA GLY A 306 -13.27 18.67 1.30
C GLY A 306 -14.60 18.17 0.73
N THR A 307 -14.89 16.88 0.85
CA THR A 307 -16.25 16.36 0.70
C THR A 307 -16.83 16.06 2.07
N SER A 308 -18.09 16.43 2.31
CA SER A 308 -18.87 16.03 3.51
C SER A 308 -19.77 14.83 3.24
N ARG A 309 -19.89 14.39 1.98
CA ARG A 309 -20.79 13.30 1.59
C ARG A 309 -20.05 11.98 1.58
N SER A 310 -20.58 11.02 2.33
CA SER A 310 -20.18 9.62 2.26
C SER A 310 -21.01 8.92 1.17
N TYR A 311 -20.33 8.19 0.29
CA TYR A 311 -20.97 7.48 -0.84
C TYR A 311 -21.17 5.98 -0.55
N GLY A 312 -21.12 5.57 0.72
CA GLY A 312 -21.13 4.16 1.13
C GLY A 312 -22.38 3.41 0.68
N ILE A 313 -23.56 4.02 0.82
CA ILE A 313 -24.85 3.42 0.41
C ILE A 313 -24.91 3.27 -1.12
N GLN A 314 -24.36 4.22 -1.85
CA GLN A 314 -24.34 4.23 -3.31
C GLN A 314 -23.34 3.21 -3.85
N VAL A 315 -22.18 3.04 -3.19
CA VAL A 315 -21.24 1.93 -3.49
C VAL A 315 -21.90 0.59 -3.23
N ALA A 316 -22.65 0.44 -2.14
CA ALA A 316 -23.40 -0.77 -1.83
C ALA A 316 -24.46 -1.09 -2.92
N ARG A 317 -25.10 -0.07 -3.48
CA ARG A 317 -26.01 -0.24 -4.64
C ARG A 317 -25.26 -0.77 -5.86
N ILE A 318 -24.10 -0.21 -6.19
CA ILE A 318 -23.26 -0.67 -7.32
C ILE A 318 -22.82 -2.12 -7.11
N ALA A 319 -22.51 -2.51 -5.87
CA ALA A 319 -22.17 -3.88 -5.50
C ALA A 319 -23.37 -4.86 -5.61
N GLY A 320 -24.57 -4.37 -5.94
CA GLY A 320 -25.76 -5.20 -6.16
C GLY A 320 -26.57 -5.51 -4.92
N LEU A 321 -26.45 -4.71 -3.84
CA LEU A 321 -27.29 -4.93 -2.65
C LEU A 321 -28.78 -4.73 -2.98
N PRO A 322 -29.68 -5.54 -2.40
CA PRO A 322 -31.11 -5.44 -2.69
C PRO A 322 -31.71 -4.06 -2.39
N HIS A 323 -32.57 -3.56 -3.28
CA HIS A 323 -33.19 -2.24 -3.13
C HIS A 323 -33.89 -2.01 -1.79
N LYS A 324 -34.49 -3.05 -1.19
CA LYS A 324 -35.10 -2.97 0.15
C LYS A 324 -34.07 -2.64 1.24
N VAL A 325 -32.86 -3.20 1.16
CA VAL A 325 -31.77 -2.95 2.11
C VAL A 325 -31.22 -1.54 1.89
N ILE A 326 -31.02 -1.13 0.63
CA ILE A 326 -30.58 0.23 0.28
C ILE A 326 -31.58 1.28 0.78
N GLY A 327 -32.88 1.05 0.59
CA GLY A 327 -33.94 1.93 1.09
C GLY A 327 -33.88 2.07 2.61
N ARG A 328 -33.77 0.94 3.33
CA ARG A 328 -33.65 0.96 4.79
C ARG A 328 -32.37 1.64 5.27
N ALA A 329 -31.24 1.43 4.59
CA ALA A 329 -29.97 2.08 4.93
C ALA A 329 -30.06 3.60 4.78
N ARG A 330 -30.78 4.10 3.77
CA ARG A 330 -31.02 5.55 3.59
C ARG A 330 -31.84 6.13 4.74
N GLU A 331 -32.94 5.47 5.13
CA GLU A 331 -33.75 5.89 6.28
C GLU A 331 -32.90 5.97 7.56
N ILE A 332 -32.07 4.95 7.81
CA ILE A 332 -31.19 4.93 9.00
C ILE A 332 -30.16 6.06 8.93
N LEU A 333 -29.54 6.31 7.77
CA LEU A 333 -28.57 7.39 7.62
C LEU A 333 -29.22 8.76 7.86
N GLU A 334 -30.40 9.00 7.29
CA GLU A 334 -31.15 10.25 7.51
C GLU A 334 -31.50 10.44 9.00
N ASP A 335 -31.87 9.37 9.71
CA ASP A 335 -32.16 9.44 11.14
C ASP A 335 -30.90 9.69 11.97
N LEU A 336 -29.74 9.15 11.57
CA LEU A 336 -28.45 9.40 12.21
C LEU A 336 -27.95 10.83 11.96
N GLU A 337 -28.01 11.32 10.72
CA GLU A 337 -27.65 12.71 10.36
C GLU A 337 -28.56 13.74 11.05
N ARG A 338 -29.86 13.42 11.22
CA ARG A 338 -30.77 14.23 12.05
C ARG A 338 -30.47 14.11 13.55
N GLY A 339 -29.91 12.98 13.96
CA GLY A 339 -29.60 12.61 15.34
C GLY A 339 -28.24 13.11 15.85
N GLU A 340 -27.32 13.54 14.99
CA GLU A 340 -26.00 14.07 15.35
C GLU A 340 -26.05 15.40 16.15
N GLY A 341 -27.24 15.94 16.40
CA GLY A 341 -27.48 16.97 17.42
C GLY A 341 -27.71 16.46 18.86
N ASN A 342 -27.76 15.14 19.09
CA ASN A 342 -28.00 14.52 20.39
C ASN A 342 -27.09 13.29 20.61
N GLU A 343 -26.45 13.26 21.77
CA GLU A 343 -25.53 12.24 22.28
C GLU A 343 -25.80 10.79 21.80
N VAL A 344 -24.79 10.15 21.20
CA VAL A 344 -24.81 8.75 20.81
C VAL A 344 -24.67 7.85 22.03
N GLY A 345 -25.71 7.06 22.31
CA GLY A 345 -25.66 6.07 23.39
C GLY A 345 -26.93 5.26 23.57
N THR A 346 -27.46 4.64 22.51
CA THR A 346 -28.16 3.33 22.48
C THR A 346 -28.96 3.18 21.18
N PRO A 347 -28.85 2.06 20.44
CA PRO A 347 -29.79 1.78 19.37
C PRO A 347 -31.17 1.54 19.98
N ARG A 348 -32.13 2.45 19.72
CA ARG A 348 -33.56 2.16 19.90
C ARG A 348 -34.01 1.20 18.79
N MET A 349 -33.53 -0.04 18.86
CA MET A 349 -34.13 -1.15 18.13
C MET A 349 -34.96 -1.98 19.10
N ALA A 350 -36.20 -2.25 18.67
CA ALA A 350 -37.27 -2.99 19.33
C ALA A 350 -38.18 -2.18 20.27
N MET A 351 -39.17 -1.48 19.67
CA MET A 351 -40.55 -1.57 20.14
C MET A 351 -41.53 -1.61 18.96
N ASP A 352 -42.56 -2.41 19.17
CA ASP A 352 -43.58 -2.90 18.25
C ASP A 352 -44.29 -1.83 17.42
N ARG A 353 -44.71 -2.26 16.21
CA ARG A 353 -45.82 -1.64 15.48
C ARG A 353 -47.13 -2.07 16.14
N SER A 354 -47.65 -1.28 17.06
CA SER A 354 -49.09 -1.22 17.32
C SER A 354 -49.49 0.19 17.74
N GLY A 355 -50.57 0.68 17.13
CA GLY A 355 -50.95 2.09 17.09
C GLY A 355 -51.21 2.75 18.45
N GLY A 356 -50.97 4.06 18.49
CA GLY A 356 -51.32 4.92 19.61
C GLY A 356 -50.68 6.30 19.49
N GLU A 357 -51.51 7.28 19.17
CA GLU A 357 -51.42 8.75 19.36
C GLU A 357 -50.05 9.45 19.46
N ARG A 358 -49.87 10.43 18.56
CA ARG A 358 -48.86 11.49 18.60
C ARG A 358 -48.81 12.14 19.99
N LYS A 359 -47.67 12.05 20.66
CA LYS A 359 -47.25 13.01 21.70
C LYS A 359 -45.93 13.64 21.29
N GLU A 360 -46.00 14.95 21.06
CA GLU A 360 -44.84 15.82 20.95
C GLU A 360 -44.06 15.79 22.27
N THR A 361 -42.81 15.33 22.19
CA THR A 361 -41.79 15.62 23.20
C THR A 361 -40.57 16.16 22.47
N ALA A 362 -40.62 17.47 22.22
CA ALA A 362 -39.45 18.26 21.88
C ALA A 362 -38.68 18.58 23.18
N GLN A 363 -37.50 18.00 23.36
CA GLN A 363 -36.43 18.42 24.29
C GLN A 363 -35.12 17.78 23.80
N LEU A 364 -33.95 18.41 23.73
CA LEU A 364 -33.45 19.77 23.97
C LEU A 364 -32.04 19.77 23.33
N SER A 365 -31.76 20.62 22.32
CA SER A 365 -30.40 20.83 21.79
C SER A 365 -29.74 22.02 22.49
N LEU A 366 -28.44 21.92 22.70
CA LEU A 366 -27.66 22.67 23.68
C LEU A 366 -26.88 23.84 23.04
N PHE A 367 -27.59 24.79 22.41
CA PHE A 367 -27.16 26.19 22.28
C PHE A 367 -28.43 27.06 22.26
N GLY A 368 -28.65 28.02 23.16
CA GLY A 368 -27.73 28.51 24.17
C GLY A 368 -28.40 29.44 25.18
N ALA A 369 -27.80 29.51 26.37
CA ALA A 369 -28.01 30.48 27.47
C ALA A 369 -29.42 30.73 28.05
N GLN A 370 -30.51 30.59 27.27
CA GLN A 370 -31.88 30.94 27.66
C GLN A 370 -32.53 29.85 28.52
N ASP A 371 -32.26 28.57 28.23
CA ASP A 371 -32.80 27.43 28.98
C ASP A 371 -32.24 27.30 30.40
N GLN A 372 -31.03 27.80 30.67
CA GLN A 372 -30.42 27.68 32.00
C GLN A 372 -31.19 28.46 33.08
N ARG A 373 -31.77 29.61 32.72
CA ARG A 373 -32.52 30.45 33.68
C ARG A 373 -33.89 29.84 34.00
N LEU A 374 -34.58 29.32 32.99
CA LEU A 374 -35.86 28.63 33.17
C LEU A 374 -35.66 27.32 33.96
N ARG A 375 -34.59 26.58 33.66
CA ARG A 375 -34.24 25.34 34.37
C ARG A 375 -33.90 25.59 35.84
N LYS A 376 -33.16 26.65 36.16
CA LYS A 376 -32.93 27.08 37.55
C LYS A 376 -34.20 27.55 38.25
N TRP A 377 -35.10 28.25 37.55
CA TRP A 377 -36.38 28.68 38.12
C TRP A 377 -37.22 27.47 38.52
N ILE A 378 -37.35 26.47 37.64
CA ILE A 378 -38.09 25.24 37.92
C ILE A 378 -37.44 24.44 39.06
N GLN A 379 -36.10 24.35 39.11
CA GLN A 379 -35.39 23.64 40.17
C GLN A 379 -35.55 24.28 41.57
N ASN A 380 -35.80 25.58 41.63
CA ASN A 380 -35.95 26.31 42.89
C ASN A 380 -37.40 26.39 43.38
N LEU A 381 -38.37 25.82 42.64
CA LEU A 381 -39.76 25.75 43.09
C LEU A 381 -39.93 24.59 44.07
N ASP A 382 -40.41 24.90 45.26
CA ASP A 382 -40.79 23.89 46.25
C ASP A 382 -42.26 23.51 46.09
N LEU A 383 -42.51 22.48 45.30
CA LEU A 383 -43.85 21.96 45.02
C LEU A 383 -44.57 21.40 46.27
N SER A 384 -43.85 21.17 47.36
CA SER A 384 -44.42 20.60 48.59
C SER A 384 -45.08 21.65 49.49
N SER A 385 -44.72 22.93 49.33
CA SER A 385 -45.24 24.04 50.13
C SER A 385 -46.16 25.00 49.36
N MET A 386 -46.33 24.79 48.06
CA MET A 386 -47.16 25.64 47.21
C MET A 386 -48.60 25.15 47.11
N THR A 387 -49.54 26.09 47.11
CA THR A 387 -50.95 25.81 46.80
C THR A 387 -51.15 25.61 45.29
N PRO A 388 -52.18 24.85 44.86
CA PRO A 388 -52.44 24.63 43.43
C PRO A 388 -52.63 25.91 42.61
N LEU A 389 -53.12 26.98 43.25
CA LEU A 389 -53.29 28.29 42.62
C LEU A 389 -51.94 28.99 42.39
N GLU A 390 -51.02 28.93 43.35
CA GLU A 390 -49.68 29.49 43.22
C GLU A 390 -48.85 28.76 42.15
N ALA A 391 -49.01 27.44 42.04
CA ALA A 391 -48.39 26.65 40.98
C ALA A 391 -48.87 27.11 39.59
N LEU A 392 -50.18 27.34 39.41
CA LEU A 392 -50.74 27.86 38.16
C LEU A 392 -50.24 29.27 37.83
N ILE A 393 -50.08 30.12 38.85
CA ILE A 393 -49.54 31.49 38.67
C ILE A 393 -48.08 31.43 38.21
N GLU A 394 -47.23 30.60 38.82
CA GLU A 394 -45.83 30.45 38.41
C GLU A 394 -45.70 29.86 37.00
N ILE A 395 -46.52 28.88 36.64
CA ILE A 395 -46.58 28.33 35.28
C ILE A 395 -46.96 29.43 34.27
N ASN A 396 -47.92 30.30 34.62
CA ASN A 396 -48.32 31.39 33.73
C ASN A 396 -47.20 32.44 33.57
N LYS A 397 -46.45 32.76 34.63
CA LYS A 397 -45.27 33.63 34.55
C LYS A 397 -44.17 33.05 33.66
N MET A 398 -43.93 31.74 33.73
CA MET A 398 -42.99 31.05 32.84
C MET A 398 -43.44 31.12 31.38
N LYS A 399 -44.75 30.97 31.13
CA LYS A 399 -45.33 31.08 29.79
C LYS A 399 -45.21 32.50 29.22
N GLU A 400 -45.43 33.53 30.04
CA GLU A 400 -45.21 34.93 29.64
C GLU A 400 -43.72 35.26 29.40
N TYR A 401 -42.82 34.68 30.20
CA TYR A 401 -41.38 34.85 30.01
C TYR A 401 -40.92 34.28 28.66
N LEU A 402 -41.45 33.10 28.27
CA LEU A 402 -41.18 32.49 26.97
C LEU A 402 -41.80 33.29 25.81
N SER A 403 -43.04 33.79 25.96
CA SER A 403 -43.72 34.52 24.88
C SER A 403 -43.12 35.90 24.58
N ARG A 404 -42.57 36.58 25.59
CA ARG A 404 -41.89 37.89 25.42
C ARG A 404 -40.53 37.81 24.71
N GLN A 405 -39.96 36.61 24.54
CA GLN A 405 -38.69 36.42 23.83
C GLN A 405 -38.87 35.83 22.43
N SER A 406 -40.07 35.39 22.06
CA SER A 406 -40.42 34.93 20.70
C SER A 406 -40.87 36.06 19.76
N SER A 407 -40.89 37.30 20.24
CA SER A 407 -41.15 38.54 19.47
C SER A 407 -39.89 39.40 19.49
#